data_AF-A0A7C6HH13-F1
#
_entry.id   AF-A0A7C6HH13-F1
#
_cell.length_a   1.000
_cell.length_b   1.000
_cell.length_c   1.000
_cell.angle_alpha   90.00
_cell.angle_beta   90.00
_cell.angle_gamma   90.00
#
_symmetry.space_group_name_H-M   'P 1'
#
loop_
_entity.id
_entity.type
_entity.pdbx_description
1 polymer ?
#
loop_
_entity_poly.entity_id
_entity_poly.type
_entity_poly.pdbx_seq_one_letter_code
_entity_poly.pdbx_strand_id
1 'polypeptide(L)'
;MRYLSLMLIPLCFVLVFCDMGDKDVLGRSMVKVMQFRNYVTYKDGVYTIKDNFEILLDKEMEFNKFSIYYDSTGYIKGKVTYMLNKEYEEVFFLEPGKDMAFSSLIDGFFAGKTAKSIKKITLTVLKDVSCEFKLKNVEILKVKVPKTTVFIENSRYKVGVDLLWGGSLNYIEDKKNKDESITNLLNRHDTGRLVQQAYYGTGEKPYEPGTYNGARWPYNPVQGGDMYGNESKIVDFKIEEDRIYIKCRPRDWAKQAEYTICYMENEYSIEKECIKVSNRFVDFSGYKAKPRHQEMPAFYVISYLDTFVFYNGNNPWTNDALAYKENLPFWANNKDAYFRVKEGNTEVWCAWVDKDHYGIGLYAADTEILLAGIYMADRSKSSYAPSTSYVAPLRTFELKSFEPFEYSYIIAAGKVDEMRAIFNKHYVT
;
A
#
# COMPACT_ATOMS: atom_id res chain seq x y z
N MET A 1 -18.82 -26.00 22.20
CA MET A 1 -17.42 -25.93 21.74
C MET A 1 -17.05 -24.45 21.67
N ARG A 2 -16.04 -24.03 22.44
CA ARG A 2 -15.67 -22.64 22.63
C ARG A 2 -14.98 -22.11 21.37
N TYR A 3 -15.55 -21.08 20.76
CA TYR A 3 -14.88 -20.26 19.76
C TYR A 3 -13.71 -19.53 20.43
N LEU A 4 -12.49 -19.95 20.13
CA LEU A 4 -11.30 -19.14 20.41
C LEU A 4 -11.25 -18.08 19.31
N SER A 5 -11.78 -16.90 19.61
CA SER A 5 -11.43 -15.68 18.87
C SER A 5 -9.92 -15.49 19.04
N LEU A 6 -9.16 -15.69 17.96
CA LEU A 6 -7.77 -15.25 17.95
C LEU A 6 -7.81 -13.73 18.10
N MET A 7 -7.29 -13.26 19.24
CA MET A 7 -6.75 -11.92 19.35
C MET A 7 -5.74 -11.77 18.21
N LEU A 8 -6.15 -11.07 17.15
CA LEU A 8 -5.23 -10.26 16.36
C LEU A 8 -4.46 -9.42 17.38
N ILE A 9 -3.22 -9.82 17.65
CA ILE A 9 -2.26 -8.95 18.32
C ILE A 9 -2.24 -7.72 17.41
N PRO A 10 -2.68 -6.54 17.86
CA PRO A 10 -2.51 -5.35 17.05
C PRO A 10 -1.01 -5.26 16.83
N LEU A 11 -0.56 -5.38 15.57
CA LEU A 11 0.79 -4.97 15.25
C LEU A 11 0.81 -3.46 15.50
N CYS A 12 1.13 -3.08 16.74
CA CYS A 12 1.68 -1.78 17.03
C CYS A 12 3.00 -1.73 16.26
N PHE A 13 2.93 -1.36 14.99
CA PHE A 13 4.07 -0.99 14.17
C PHE A 13 4.65 0.32 14.74
N VAL A 14 5.24 0.24 15.92
CA VAL A 14 6.35 1.11 16.32
C VAL A 14 7.61 0.48 15.72
N LEU A 15 7.63 0.28 14.41
CA LEU A 15 8.88 0.00 13.70
C LEU A 15 9.56 1.35 13.44
N VAL A 16 10.03 1.97 14.51
CA VAL A 16 11.03 3.03 14.42
C VAL A 16 12.38 2.35 14.24
N PHE A 17 12.66 1.92 13.02
CA PHE A 17 13.95 1.36 12.67
C PHE A 17 14.54 2.18 11.54
N CYS A 18 15.22 3.26 11.95
CA CYS A 18 16.20 3.95 11.13
C CYS A 18 17.43 3.03 11.01
N ASP A 19 17.26 1.90 10.31
CA ASP A 19 18.32 0.93 10.10
C ASP A 19 18.17 0.34 8.69
N MET A 20 18.07 1.22 7.68
CA MET A 20 18.87 0.96 6.49
C MET A 20 20.29 1.01 7.04
N GLY A 21 20.94 -0.15 7.25
CA GLY A 21 22.28 -0.19 7.84
C GLY A 21 23.10 0.92 7.21
N ASP A 22 23.65 1.84 8.03
CA ASP A 22 24.00 3.27 7.77
C ASP A 22 24.65 3.65 6.40
N LYS A 23 24.98 2.69 5.55
CA LYS A 23 25.56 2.77 4.20
C LYS A 23 24.85 3.74 3.24
N ASP A 24 23.55 3.94 3.34
CA ASP A 24 22.80 4.82 2.43
C ASP A 24 22.55 6.24 2.98
N VAL A 25 22.93 6.47 4.25
CA VAL A 25 22.82 7.79 4.89
C VAL A 25 24.12 8.56 4.65
N LEU A 26 24.02 9.67 3.92
CA LEU A 26 25.14 10.57 3.61
C LEU A 26 25.34 11.64 4.69
N GLY A 27 24.31 11.91 5.50
CA GLY A 27 24.39 12.84 6.61
C GLY A 27 23.14 12.76 7.48
N ARG A 28 23.33 12.97 8.79
CA ARG A 28 22.27 12.96 9.80
C ARG A 28 22.46 14.15 10.75
N SER A 29 21.38 14.83 11.12
CA SER A 29 21.41 15.81 12.20
C SER A 29 20.11 15.83 12.98
N MET A 30 20.26 15.92 14.29
CA MET A 30 19.21 16.37 15.20
C MET A 30 18.91 17.85 14.90
N VAL A 31 17.63 18.22 14.95
CA VAL A 31 17.18 19.59 14.72
C VAL A 31 16.80 20.21 16.06
N LYS A 32 17.47 21.31 16.41
CA LYS A 32 17.14 22.07 17.60
C LYS A 32 15.82 22.82 17.39
N VAL A 33 14.89 22.67 18.33
CA VAL A 33 13.68 23.50 18.39
C VAL A 33 14.05 24.87 18.94
N MET A 34 13.65 25.93 18.23
CA MET A 34 13.84 27.30 18.69
C MET A 34 12.71 27.74 19.61
N GLN A 35 11.47 27.49 19.19
CA GLN A 35 10.28 28.00 19.87
C GLN A 35 9.05 27.16 19.52
N PHE A 36 8.15 27.02 20.48
CA PHE A 36 6.78 26.55 20.26
C PHE A 36 5.80 27.73 20.34
N ARG A 37 4.80 27.77 19.46
CA ARG A 37 3.75 28.81 19.44
C ARG A 37 2.37 28.19 19.31
N ASN A 38 1.35 28.96 19.69
CA ASN A 38 -0.07 28.61 19.51
C ASN A 38 -0.50 27.31 20.22
N TYR A 39 0.09 26.99 21.37
CA TYR A 39 -0.44 25.95 22.27
C TYR A 39 -1.45 26.55 23.24
N VAL A 40 -2.36 25.73 23.75
CA VAL A 40 -3.36 26.14 24.75
C VAL A 40 -2.75 26.10 26.15
N THR A 41 -2.15 24.97 26.51
CA THR A 41 -1.49 24.77 27.80
C THR A 41 -0.20 23.98 27.62
N TYR A 42 0.73 24.16 28.55
CA TYR A 42 2.00 23.42 28.61
C TYR A 42 2.24 22.94 30.03
N LYS A 43 2.55 21.64 30.18
CA LYS A 43 2.93 21.04 31.46
C LYS A 43 3.84 19.83 31.21
N ASP A 44 4.98 19.77 31.90
CA ASP A 44 5.90 18.62 31.89
C ASP A 44 6.33 18.13 30.49
N GLY A 45 6.55 19.08 29.56
CA GLY A 45 6.92 18.76 28.18
C GLY A 45 5.75 18.39 27.25
N VAL A 46 4.52 18.38 27.76
CA VAL A 46 3.29 18.08 27.02
C VAL A 46 2.56 19.37 26.68
N TYR A 47 2.19 19.52 25.43
CA TYR A 47 1.43 20.64 24.89
C TYR A 47 0.00 20.20 24.62
N THR A 48 -0.97 20.96 25.10
CA THR A 48 -2.35 20.81 24.61
C THR A 48 -2.51 21.69 23.38
N ILE A 49 -2.81 21.07 22.25
CA ILE A 49 -2.95 21.75 20.96
C ILE A 49 -4.40 21.67 20.47
N LYS A 50 -4.85 22.71 19.78
CA LYS A 50 -6.20 22.80 19.18
C LYS A 50 -6.09 23.07 17.69
N ASP A 51 -5.52 24.21 17.34
CA ASP A 51 -5.32 24.61 15.95
C ASP A 51 -3.97 25.32 15.77
N ASN A 52 -3.32 25.04 14.65
CA ASN A 52 -2.11 25.72 14.15
C ASN A 52 -0.97 25.82 15.19
N PHE A 53 -0.72 24.76 15.95
CA PHE A 53 0.45 24.67 16.83
C PHE A 53 1.74 24.69 16.00
N GLU A 54 2.61 25.67 16.25
CA GLU A 54 3.84 25.83 15.47
C GLU A 54 5.06 25.41 16.27
N ILE A 55 5.94 24.67 15.61
CA ILE A 55 7.26 24.27 16.08
C ILE A 55 8.26 24.96 15.16
N LEU A 56 8.90 26.02 15.66
CA LEU A 56 9.92 26.74 14.91
C LEU A 56 11.25 26.02 15.00
N LEU A 57 11.83 25.78 13.83
CA LEU A 57 13.07 25.04 13.64
C LEU A 57 14.04 25.94 12.89
N ASP A 58 15.33 25.86 13.21
CA ASP A 58 16.32 26.45 12.33
C ASP A 58 17.56 25.58 12.31
N LYS A 59 17.71 24.89 11.17
CA LYS A 59 18.86 24.05 10.90
C LYS A 59 19.19 24.14 9.42
N GLU A 60 20.35 24.72 9.15
CA GLU A 60 20.96 24.72 7.83
C GLU A 60 21.78 23.44 7.65
N MET A 61 21.26 22.56 6.80
CA MET A 61 21.88 21.31 6.42
C MET A 61 21.09 20.76 5.22
N GLU A 62 21.82 20.26 4.23
CA GLU A 62 21.18 19.54 3.13
C GLU A 62 20.48 18.27 3.62
N PHE A 63 19.21 18.11 3.29
CA PHE A 63 18.43 16.92 3.64
C PHE A 63 17.36 16.61 2.60
N ASN A 64 16.92 15.36 2.56
CA ASN A 64 15.83 14.90 1.70
C ASN A 64 14.90 13.89 2.40
N LYS A 65 15.14 13.65 3.69
CA LYS A 65 14.25 12.93 4.62
C LYS A 65 14.19 13.68 5.94
N PHE A 66 13.01 13.78 6.54
CA PHE A 66 12.85 14.27 7.91
C PHE A 66 12.07 13.25 8.75
N SER A 67 12.32 13.26 10.05
CA SER A 67 11.65 12.39 11.02
C SER A 67 11.20 13.19 12.25
N ILE A 68 10.03 12.85 12.78
CA ILE A 68 9.42 13.46 13.96
C ILE A 68 9.13 12.34 14.95
N TYR A 69 9.66 12.47 16.16
CA TYR A 69 9.44 11.52 17.25
C TYR A 69 8.54 12.19 18.29
N TYR A 70 7.46 11.54 18.67
CA TYR A 70 6.41 12.20 19.44
C TYR A 70 5.52 11.25 20.25
N ASP A 71 4.80 11.83 21.21
CA ASP A 71 3.56 11.25 21.75
C ASP A 71 2.39 12.12 21.32
N SER A 72 1.25 11.51 20.98
CA SER A 72 0.03 12.24 20.67
C SER A 72 -1.20 11.47 21.16
N THR A 73 -2.21 12.17 21.67
CA THR A 73 -3.51 11.55 21.99
C THR A 73 -4.52 11.65 20.85
N GLY A 74 -4.21 12.39 19.79
CA GLY A 74 -5.14 12.62 18.66
C GLY A 74 -4.48 12.49 17.28
N TYR A 75 -5.31 12.37 16.27
CA TYR A 75 -4.89 12.41 14.86
C TYR A 75 -4.58 13.85 14.45
N ILE A 76 -3.43 14.06 13.81
CA ILE A 76 -2.91 15.40 13.49
C ILE A 76 -2.57 15.49 12.01
N LYS A 77 -2.97 16.60 11.38
CA LYS A 77 -2.42 17.06 10.11
C LYS A 77 -1.21 17.93 10.38
N GLY A 78 -0.09 17.57 9.80
CA GLY A 78 1.14 18.34 9.84
C GLY A 78 1.41 19.07 8.53
N LYS A 79 2.11 20.19 8.62
CA LYS A 79 2.80 20.83 7.51
C LYS A 79 4.25 21.06 7.87
N VAL A 80 5.18 20.57 7.05
CA VAL A 80 6.61 20.88 7.18
C VAL A 80 6.96 21.98 6.20
N THR A 81 7.74 22.96 6.65
CA THR A 81 8.23 24.08 5.85
C THR A 81 9.76 24.00 5.78
N TYR A 82 10.30 24.01 4.57
CA TYR A 82 11.75 23.96 4.33
C TYR A 82 12.14 24.73 3.06
N MET A 83 13.44 24.95 2.88
CA MET A 83 13.97 25.72 1.76
C MET A 83 14.53 24.82 0.66
N LEU A 84 14.05 24.99 -0.57
CA LEU A 84 14.73 24.55 -1.79
C LEU A 84 15.40 25.77 -2.44
N ASN A 85 14.82 26.28 -3.53
CA ASN A 85 15.14 27.60 -4.11
C ASN A 85 14.25 28.71 -3.55
N LYS A 86 13.11 28.32 -2.99
CA LYS A 86 12.14 29.14 -2.26
C LYS A 86 11.60 28.29 -1.11
N GLU A 87 10.84 28.92 -0.24
CA GLU A 87 10.10 28.19 0.79
C GLU A 87 9.10 27.23 0.14
N TYR A 88 9.07 26.01 0.67
CA TYR A 88 8.20 24.93 0.24
C TYR A 88 7.51 24.32 1.45
N GLU A 89 6.23 23.97 1.28
CA GLU A 89 5.42 23.34 2.33
C GLU A 89 4.89 21.99 1.86
N GLU A 90 4.95 20.99 2.73
CA GLU A 90 4.38 19.68 2.49
C GLU A 90 3.47 19.22 3.61
N VAL A 91 2.35 18.60 3.23
CA VAL A 91 1.40 18.03 4.17
C VAL A 91 1.77 16.59 4.52
N PHE A 92 1.70 16.28 5.81
CA PHE A 92 1.79 14.92 6.35
C PHE A 92 0.72 14.69 7.42
N PHE A 93 0.58 13.45 7.89
CA PHE A 93 -0.40 13.06 8.91
C PHE A 93 0.25 12.21 9.99
N LEU A 94 -0.17 12.41 11.23
CA LEU A 94 0.33 11.71 12.40
C LEU A 94 -0.81 10.97 13.09
N GLU A 95 -0.56 9.72 13.43
CA GLU A 95 -1.46 8.89 14.23
C GLU A 95 -1.20 9.13 15.72
N PRO A 96 -2.22 8.95 16.59
CA PRO A 96 -2.02 8.98 18.03
C PRO A 96 -1.21 7.77 18.51
N GLY A 97 -0.52 7.91 19.63
CA GLY A 97 0.27 6.86 20.25
C GLY A 97 1.35 7.40 21.16
N LYS A 98 2.11 6.49 21.77
CA LYS A 98 3.31 6.78 22.54
C LYS A 98 4.54 6.28 21.80
N ASP A 99 5.64 7.00 21.94
CA ASP A 99 6.93 6.68 21.32
C ASP A 99 6.82 6.52 19.80
N MET A 100 5.94 7.31 19.19
CA MET A 100 5.71 7.27 17.75
C MET A 100 6.89 7.90 17.01
N ALA A 101 7.22 7.36 15.84
CA ALA A 101 8.00 8.09 14.86
C ALA A 101 7.26 8.17 13.52
N PHE A 102 7.32 9.33 12.92
CA PHE A 102 6.92 9.57 11.55
C PHE A 102 8.13 10.02 10.77
N SER A 103 8.33 9.46 9.58
CA SER A 103 9.34 9.94 8.64
C SER A 103 8.69 10.24 7.30
N SER A 104 9.22 11.22 6.58
CA SER A 104 8.87 11.44 5.17
C SER A 104 10.09 11.84 4.36
N LEU A 105 10.22 11.24 3.19
CA LEU A 105 10.99 11.81 2.08
C LEU A 105 10.28 13.08 1.59
N ILE A 106 11.08 14.04 1.13
CA ILE A 106 10.55 15.27 0.53
C ILE A 106 10.04 15.01 -0.89
N ASP A 107 9.10 15.82 -1.36
CA ASP A 107 8.55 15.80 -2.72
C ASP A 107 9.67 16.05 -3.72
N GLY A 108 9.69 15.20 -4.76
CA GLY A 108 10.75 15.18 -5.76
C GLY A 108 12.05 14.55 -5.29
N PHE A 109 12.07 13.79 -4.18
CA PHE A 109 13.20 12.95 -3.77
C PHE A 109 13.75 12.10 -4.93
N PHE A 110 12.89 11.38 -5.66
CA PHE A 110 13.31 10.58 -6.81
C PHE A 110 13.75 11.41 -8.02
N ALA A 111 13.42 12.70 -8.07
CA ALA A 111 13.97 13.67 -9.01
C ALA A 111 15.30 14.28 -8.52
N GLY A 112 15.88 13.75 -7.45
CA GLY A 112 17.16 14.20 -6.88
C GLY A 112 17.07 15.47 -6.03
N LYS A 113 15.87 15.94 -5.67
CA LYS A 113 15.74 17.16 -4.86
C LYS A 113 16.30 16.97 -3.46
N THR A 114 16.95 18.02 -2.97
CA THR A 114 17.51 18.11 -1.61
C THR A 114 17.22 19.51 -1.08
N ALA A 115 16.58 19.60 0.09
CA ALA A 115 16.32 20.84 0.80
C ALA A 115 17.59 21.35 1.48
N LYS A 116 17.75 22.67 1.60
CA LYS A 116 18.93 23.34 2.18
C LYS A 116 18.81 23.54 3.70
N SER A 117 17.58 23.64 4.20
CA SER A 117 17.30 23.89 5.62
C SER A 117 15.83 23.62 5.94
N ILE A 118 15.56 23.14 7.14
CA ILE A 118 14.19 23.03 7.70
C ILE A 118 13.86 24.27 8.54
N LYS A 119 12.63 24.77 8.44
CA LYS A 119 12.22 26.06 9.04
C LYS A 119 11.08 25.96 10.04
N LYS A 120 10.07 25.13 9.77
CA LYS A 120 8.89 25.05 10.65
C LYS A 120 8.15 23.74 10.49
N ILE A 121 7.49 23.31 11.55
CA ILE A 121 6.40 22.34 11.49
C ILE A 121 5.15 22.97 12.10
N THR A 122 4.02 22.89 11.40
CA THR A 122 2.70 23.32 11.90
C THR A 122 1.79 22.12 12.05
N LEU A 123 1.14 21.98 13.20
CA LEU A 123 0.26 20.86 13.54
C LEU A 123 -1.19 21.35 13.77
N THR A 124 -2.15 20.61 13.23
CA THR A 124 -3.60 20.87 13.36
C THR A 124 -4.32 19.57 13.71
N VAL A 125 -5.21 19.59 14.70
CA VAL A 125 -5.96 18.39 15.15
C VAL A 125 -7.07 18.06 14.15
N LEU A 126 -7.27 16.76 13.83
CA LEU A 126 -8.21 16.32 12.80
C LEU A 126 -9.54 15.75 13.32
N LYS A 127 -9.51 15.02 14.44
CA LYS A 127 -10.68 14.29 14.97
C LYS A 127 -11.24 14.90 16.26
N ASP A 128 -10.36 15.47 17.07
CA ASP A 128 -10.66 15.93 18.43
C ASP A 128 -10.70 17.45 18.52
N VAL A 129 -11.39 17.99 19.54
CA VAL A 129 -11.40 19.44 19.82
C VAL A 129 -10.02 19.93 20.26
N SER A 130 -9.23 19.05 20.89
CA SER A 130 -7.84 19.25 21.29
C SER A 130 -7.15 17.91 21.46
N CYS A 131 -5.83 17.85 21.32
CA CYS A 131 -5.05 16.71 21.76
C CYS A 131 -3.84 17.13 22.60
N GLU A 132 -3.32 16.19 23.39
CA GLU A 132 -2.02 16.32 24.02
C GLU A 132 -0.95 15.87 23.02
N PHE A 133 0.11 16.66 22.89
CA PHE A 133 1.23 16.41 22.00
C PHE A 133 2.54 16.65 22.74
N LYS A 134 3.45 15.69 22.67
CA LYS A 134 4.81 15.83 23.20
C LYS A 134 5.80 15.58 22.07
N LEU A 135 6.53 16.62 21.68
CA LEU A 135 7.66 16.44 20.79
C LEU A 135 8.84 15.84 21.57
N LYS A 136 9.36 14.73 21.08
CA LYS A 136 10.59 14.11 21.61
C LYS A 136 11.80 14.57 20.83
N ASN A 137 11.71 14.53 19.50
CA ASN A 137 12.82 14.91 18.63
C ASN A 137 12.35 15.22 17.19
N VAL A 138 13.17 16.00 16.46
CA VAL A 138 13.12 16.13 15.01
C VAL A 138 14.50 15.82 14.45
N GLU A 139 14.56 14.96 13.45
CA GLU A 139 15.78 14.59 12.74
C GLU A 139 15.65 14.93 11.25
N ILE A 140 16.75 15.32 10.63
CA ILE A 140 16.86 15.44 9.18
C ILE A 140 18.03 14.58 8.69
N LEU A 141 17.82 13.93 7.54
CA LEU A 141 18.80 13.06 6.91
C LEU A 141 18.95 13.42 5.44
N LYS A 142 20.18 13.29 4.94
CA LYS A 142 20.47 13.20 3.52
C LYS A 142 20.69 11.73 3.19
N VAL A 143 19.74 11.13 2.47
CA VAL A 143 19.81 9.74 2.04
C VAL A 143 20.07 9.67 0.53
N LYS A 144 20.75 8.61 0.10
CA LYS A 144 20.95 8.35 -1.33
C LYS A 144 19.63 7.98 -2.00
N VAL A 145 19.40 8.47 -3.21
CA VAL A 145 18.26 8.05 -4.04
C VAL A 145 18.55 6.63 -4.56
N PRO A 146 17.74 5.62 -4.21
CA PRO A 146 17.94 4.27 -4.71
C PRO A 146 17.51 4.16 -6.18
N LYS A 147 17.71 2.98 -6.77
CA LYS A 147 17.02 2.65 -8.02
C LYS A 147 15.51 2.67 -7.79
N THR A 148 14.77 3.01 -8.84
CA THR A 148 13.30 3.11 -8.78
C THR A 148 12.65 1.76 -8.53
N THR A 149 13.13 0.70 -9.19
CA THR A 149 12.76 -0.68 -8.85
C THR A 149 13.83 -1.32 -7.98
N VAL A 150 13.40 -1.87 -6.84
CA VAL A 150 14.25 -2.60 -5.90
C VAL A 150 13.78 -4.05 -5.85
N PHE A 151 14.72 -4.97 -5.63
CA PHE A 151 14.46 -6.40 -5.70
C PHE A 151 14.88 -7.12 -4.44
N ILE A 152 14.08 -8.10 -4.05
CA ILE A 152 14.46 -9.17 -3.13
C ILE A 152 14.34 -10.49 -3.88
N GLU A 153 15.18 -11.47 -3.55
CA GLU A 153 15.20 -12.75 -4.26
C GLU A 153 15.68 -13.92 -3.39
N ASN A 154 15.18 -15.12 -3.71
CA ASN A 154 15.70 -16.37 -3.18
C ASN A 154 15.93 -17.38 -4.33
N SER A 155 16.10 -18.67 -4.04
CA SER A 155 16.29 -19.70 -5.08
C SER A 155 15.09 -19.94 -5.99
N ARG A 156 13.89 -19.46 -5.61
CA ARG A 156 12.61 -19.69 -6.31
C ARG A 156 12.10 -18.42 -6.98
N TYR A 157 12.09 -17.29 -6.28
CA TYR A 157 11.51 -16.04 -6.77
C TYR A 157 12.53 -14.91 -6.86
N LYS A 158 12.26 -14.01 -7.79
CA LYS A 158 12.77 -12.64 -7.77
C LYS A 158 11.57 -11.69 -7.82
N VAL A 159 11.48 -10.81 -6.83
CA VAL A 159 10.32 -9.93 -6.61
C VAL A 159 10.79 -8.49 -6.68
N GLY A 160 10.12 -7.68 -7.49
CA GLY A 160 10.42 -6.26 -7.68
C GLY A 160 9.29 -5.35 -7.22
N VAL A 161 9.70 -4.30 -6.51
CA VAL A 161 8.85 -3.24 -5.97
C VAL A 161 9.21 -1.92 -6.64
N ASP A 162 8.22 -1.19 -7.16
CA ASP A 162 8.42 0.08 -7.84
C ASP A 162 8.26 1.28 -6.91
N LEU A 163 9.38 1.83 -6.44
CA LEU A 163 9.41 3.00 -5.58
C LEU A 163 8.94 4.30 -6.28
N LEU A 164 8.84 4.35 -7.62
CA LEU A 164 8.14 5.47 -8.24
C LEU A 164 6.63 5.28 -8.10
N TRP A 165 6.11 4.10 -8.39
CA TRP A 165 4.68 3.81 -8.31
C TRP A 165 4.24 3.34 -6.92
N GLY A 166 4.45 4.20 -5.92
CA GLY A 166 3.95 3.99 -4.56
C GLY A 166 4.45 2.74 -3.85
N GLY A 167 5.54 2.15 -4.36
CA GLY A 167 6.11 0.89 -3.85
C GLY A 167 5.20 -0.30 -4.10
N SER A 168 4.40 -0.29 -5.17
CA SER A 168 3.59 -1.42 -5.59
C SER A 168 4.46 -2.55 -6.18
N LEU A 169 3.97 -3.79 -6.12
CA LEU A 169 4.60 -4.92 -6.80
C LEU A 169 4.42 -4.79 -8.31
N ASN A 170 5.54 -4.74 -9.04
CA ASN A 170 5.56 -4.59 -10.50
C ASN A 170 6.29 -5.76 -11.22
N TYR A 171 6.96 -6.64 -10.46
CA TYR A 171 7.74 -7.74 -11.01
C TYR A 171 7.67 -8.97 -10.11
N ILE A 172 7.28 -10.11 -10.68
CA ILE A 172 7.47 -11.43 -10.07
C ILE A 172 7.98 -12.37 -11.15
N GLU A 173 9.17 -12.89 -10.93
CA GLU A 173 9.76 -13.97 -11.71
C GLU A 173 9.76 -15.24 -10.88
N ASP A 174 9.19 -16.31 -11.43
CA ASP A 174 9.41 -17.67 -10.94
C ASP A 174 10.61 -18.27 -11.68
N LYS A 175 11.72 -18.46 -10.97
CA LYS A 175 12.98 -18.99 -11.51
C LYS A 175 12.90 -20.45 -11.96
N LYS A 176 11.81 -21.18 -11.67
CA LYS A 176 11.58 -22.50 -12.29
C LYS A 176 10.56 -22.47 -13.42
N ASN A 177 10.12 -21.30 -13.87
CA ASN A 177 9.34 -21.20 -15.10
C ASN A 177 10.17 -21.78 -16.25
N LYS A 178 9.59 -22.71 -17.01
CA LYS A 178 10.27 -23.33 -18.16
C LYS A 178 10.18 -22.48 -19.42
N ASP A 179 9.26 -21.52 -19.46
CA ASP A 179 9.14 -20.59 -20.56
C ASP A 179 10.02 -19.36 -20.32
N GLU A 180 11.24 -19.40 -20.87
CA GLU A 180 12.23 -18.32 -20.75
C GLU A 180 11.77 -17.00 -21.40
N SER A 181 10.71 -17.02 -22.22
CA SER A 181 10.13 -15.78 -22.78
C SER A 181 9.29 -15.00 -21.75
N ILE A 182 8.99 -15.59 -20.59
CA ILE A 182 8.23 -14.97 -19.51
C ILE A 182 9.18 -14.69 -18.35
N THR A 183 9.67 -13.46 -18.29
CA THR A 183 10.53 -12.97 -17.20
C THR A 183 9.76 -12.26 -16.09
N ASN A 184 8.50 -11.91 -16.33
CA ASN A 184 7.64 -11.27 -15.34
C ASN A 184 6.20 -11.78 -15.51
N LEU A 185 5.64 -12.34 -14.43
CA LEU A 185 4.27 -12.85 -14.41
C LEU A 185 3.23 -11.73 -14.21
N LEU A 186 3.65 -10.55 -13.77
CA LEU A 186 2.77 -9.40 -13.52
C LEU A 186 2.57 -8.53 -14.76
N ASN A 187 1.42 -7.87 -14.84
CA ASN A 187 1.27 -6.69 -15.70
C ASN A 187 1.75 -5.45 -14.94
N ARG A 188 2.34 -4.51 -15.68
CA ARG A 188 2.86 -3.23 -15.18
C ARG A 188 2.77 -2.13 -16.23
N HIS A 189 1.71 -2.13 -17.04
CA HIS A 189 1.56 -1.18 -18.14
C HIS A 189 1.49 0.27 -17.64
N ASP A 190 0.77 0.52 -16.55
CA ASP A 190 0.57 1.85 -15.99
C ASP A 190 0.43 1.81 -14.46
N THR A 191 0.22 2.99 -13.86
CA THR A 191 0.02 3.20 -12.42
C THR A 191 -1.22 2.47 -11.86
N GLY A 192 -2.20 2.12 -12.69
CA GLY A 192 -3.42 1.43 -12.30
C GLY A 192 -3.33 -0.10 -12.39
N ARG A 193 -2.38 -0.64 -13.16
CA ARG A 193 -2.24 -2.08 -13.43
C ARG A 193 -0.97 -2.64 -12.81
N LEU A 194 -1.08 -3.00 -11.54
CA LEU A 194 -0.01 -3.53 -10.68
C LEU A 194 -0.62 -4.51 -9.66
N VAL A 195 0.20 -5.16 -8.84
CA VAL A 195 -0.32 -5.81 -7.62
C VAL A 195 -0.26 -4.79 -6.48
N GLN A 196 -1.43 -4.26 -6.08
CA GLN A 196 -1.48 -3.02 -5.32
C GLN A 196 -2.77 -2.79 -4.50
N GLN A 197 -2.66 -1.92 -3.48
CA GLN A 197 -3.81 -1.47 -2.71
C GLN A 197 -4.66 -0.46 -3.50
N ALA A 198 -5.98 -0.67 -3.52
CA ALA A 198 -6.95 0.29 -4.03
C ALA A 198 -8.28 0.18 -3.27
N TYR A 199 -8.82 1.34 -2.85
CA TYR A 199 -10.00 1.40 -1.99
C TYR A 199 -11.04 2.37 -2.51
N TYR A 200 -12.29 2.15 -2.12
CA TYR A 200 -13.43 2.92 -2.58
C TYR A 200 -14.17 3.55 -1.41
N GLY A 201 -14.20 4.88 -1.39
CA GLY A 201 -14.81 5.69 -0.36
C GLY A 201 -16.11 6.36 -0.81
N THR A 202 -16.37 7.55 -0.26
CA THR A 202 -17.59 8.30 -0.55
C THR A 202 -17.54 8.97 -1.93
N GLY A 203 -18.71 9.14 -2.54
CA GLY A 203 -18.87 10.07 -3.65
C GLY A 203 -19.48 11.39 -3.19
N GLU A 204 -19.82 11.54 -1.90
CA GLU A 204 -20.60 12.67 -1.40
C GLU A 204 -19.73 13.72 -0.71
N LYS A 205 -20.29 14.94 -0.59
CA LYS A 205 -19.64 16.05 0.13
C LYS A 205 -19.23 15.62 1.55
N PRO A 206 -18.09 16.10 2.07
CA PRO A 206 -17.25 17.17 1.51
C PRO A 206 -16.23 16.71 0.45
N TYR A 207 -16.19 15.42 0.10
CA TYR A 207 -15.39 14.98 -1.03
C TYR A 207 -16.03 15.45 -2.35
N GLU A 208 -15.21 15.97 -3.25
CA GLU A 208 -15.62 16.35 -4.61
C GLU A 208 -15.11 15.30 -5.61
N PRO A 209 -16.01 14.50 -6.22
CA PRO A 209 -15.65 13.42 -7.13
C PRO A 209 -14.95 13.84 -8.42
N GLY A 210 -13.99 13.02 -8.85
CA GLY A 210 -13.46 13.03 -10.21
C GLY A 210 -14.38 12.33 -11.21
N THR A 211 -13.88 12.16 -12.44
CA THR A 211 -14.60 11.46 -13.52
C THR A 211 -13.72 10.34 -14.09
N TYR A 212 -14.26 9.13 -14.20
CA TYR A 212 -13.63 7.99 -14.83
C TYR A 212 -14.58 7.36 -15.85
N ASN A 213 -14.12 7.14 -17.09
CA ASN A 213 -14.94 6.62 -18.20
C ASN A 213 -16.29 7.34 -18.38
N GLY A 214 -16.29 8.68 -18.23
CA GLY A 214 -17.49 9.51 -18.38
C GLY A 214 -18.46 9.45 -17.20
N ALA A 215 -18.14 8.71 -16.12
CA ALA A 215 -18.97 8.61 -14.93
C ALA A 215 -18.30 9.27 -13.71
N ARG A 216 -19.13 9.81 -12.81
CA ARG A 216 -18.69 10.32 -11.50
C ARG A 216 -18.02 9.18 -10.72
N TRP A 217 -16.79 9.41 -10.25
CA TRP A 217 -15.99 8.39 -9.57
C TRP A 217 -15.80 8.73 -8.07
N PRO A 218 -16.10 7.79 -7.14
CA PRO A 218 -15.94 8.04 -5.72
C PRO A 218 -14.46 8.26 -5.35
N TYR A 219 -14.22 8.71 -4.12
CA TYR A 219 -12.88 8.77 -3.53
C TYR A 219 -12.21 7.41 -3.71
N ASN A 220 -11.09 7.38 -4.43
CA ASN A 220 -10.43 6.14 -4.77
C ASN A 220 -8.91 6.26 -4.64
N PRO A 221 -8.38 6.10 -3.41
CA PRO A 221 -6.94 5.95 -3.20
C PRO A 221 -6.40 4.74 -3.96
N VAL A 222 -5.40 4.96 -4.81
CA VAL A 222 -4.68 3.90 -5.55
C VAL A 222 -3.19 4.03 -5.30
N GLN A 223 -2.57 2.92 -4.89
CA GLN A 223 -1.17 2.91 -4.44
C GLN A 223 -0.20 3.38 -5.52
N GLY A 224 -0.34 2.92 -6.76
CA GLY A 224 0.60 3.20 -7.85
C GLY A 224 0.55 4.63 -8.37
N GLY A 225 -0.64 5.22 -8.43
CA GLY A 225 -0.86 6.57 -8.95
C GLY A 225 -2.28 6.77 -9.50
N ASP A 226 -2.47 7.88 -10.20
CA ASP A 226 -3.76 8.22 -10.83
C ASP A 226 -3.85 7.76 -12.29
N MET A 227 -5.05 7.87 -12.87
CA MET A 227 -5.33 7.48 -14.25
C MET A 227 -4.62 8.33 -15.31
N TYR A 228 -4.03 9.45 -14.91
CA TYR A 228 -3.29 10.36 -15.79
C TYR A 228 -1.79 10.05 -15.80
N GLY A 229 -1.37 9.00 -15.09
CA GLY A 229 0.01 8.54 -15.03
C GLY A 229 0.86 9.27 -14.01
N ASN A 230 0.28 10.06 -13.09
CA ASN A 230 1.07 10.66 -12.01
C ASN A 230 1.22 9.67 -10.86
N GLU A 231 2.44 9.56 -10.37
CA GLU A 231 2.81 8.62 -9.34
C GLU A 231 2.42 9.06 -7.92
N SER A 232 2.21 8.08 -7.05
CA SER A 232 2.04 8.26 -5.61
C SER A 232 3.36 8.61 -4.92
N LYS A 233 3.27 9.27 -3.76
CA LYS A 233 4.45 9.69 -3.00
C LYS A 233 4.92 8.56 -2.10
N ILE A 234 6.17 8.14 -2.24
CA ILE A 234 6.84 7.39 -1.16
C ILE A 234 7.08 8.33 0.00
N VAL A 235 6.54 7.94 1.15
CA VAL A 235 6.72 8.62 2.43
C VAL A 235 7.94 8.03 3.11
N ASP A 236 8.00 6.71 3.23
CA ASP A 236 9.19 6.03 3.74
C ASP A 236 9.35 4.65 3.09
N PHE A 237 10.56 4.11 3.15
CA PHE A 237 10.85 2.74 2.78
C PHE A 237 12.01 2.17 3.60
N LYS A 238 12.05 0.85 3.70
CA LYS A 238 13.19 0.09 4.20
C LYS A 238 13.42 -1.10 3.29
N ILE A 239 14.66 -1.32 2.90
CA ILE A 239 15.06 -2.44 2.05
C ILE A 239 16.07 -3.27 2.82
N GLU A 240 15.75 -4.54 2.98
CA GLU A 240 16.60 -5.56 3.60
C GLU A 240 16.80 -6.70 2.58
N GLU A 241 17.54 -7.75 2.95
CA GLU A 241 17.90 -8.82 2.02
C GLU A 241 16.69 -9.64 1.53
N ASP A 242 15.73 -9.88 2.42
CA ASP A 242 14.55 -10.74 2.19
C ASP A 242 13.21 -10.01 2.39
N ARG A 243 13.26 -8.72 2.73
CA ARG A 243 12.09 -7.91 3.06
C ARG A 243 12.19 -6.47 2.56
N ILE A 244 11.07 -5.93 2.10
CA ILE A 244 10.91 -4.51 1.75
C ILE A 244 9.68 -3.97 2.48
N TYR A 245 9.87 -2.92 3.27
CA TYR A 245 8.78 -2.11 3.81
C TYR A 245 8.60 -0.85 2.98
N ILE A 246 7.35 -0.49 2.72
CA ILE A 246 6.93 0.72 2.01
C ILE A 246 5.87 1.43 2.84
N LYS A 247 5.96 2.76 2.88
CA LYS A 247 4.86 3.65 3.21
C LYS A 247 4.69 4.66 2.09
N CYS A 248 3.49 4.75 1.52
CA CYS A 248 3.18 5.73 0.50
C CYS A 248 1.94 6.57 0.88
N ARG A 249 1.87 7.77 0.28
CA ARG A 249 0.67 8.57 0.22
C ARG A 249 0.10 8.43 -1.20
N PRO A 250 -1.02 7.72 -1.36
CA PRO A 250 -1.53 7.39 -2.69
C PRO A 250 -2.12 8.60 -3.41
N ARG A 251 -2.39 8.43 -4.70
CA ARG A 251 -3.18 9.36 -5.50
C ARG A 251 -4.65 8.98 -5.51
N ASP A 252 -5.51 9.97 -5.73
CA ASP A 252 -6.91 9.72 -6.07
C ASP A 252 -7.00 9.35 -7.55
N TRP A 253 -7.51 8.15 -7.85
CA TRP A 253 -7.53 7.59 -9.19
C TRP A 253 -8.09 8.53 -10.26
N ALA A 254 -9.20 9.20 -9.95
CA ALA A 254 -9.97 9.98 -10.92
C ALA A 254 -9.66 11.48 -10.89
N LYS A 255 -8.59 11.89 -10.19
CA LYS A 255 -8.14 13.28 -10.10
C LYS A 255 -6.69 13.41 -10.53
N GLN A 256 -6.41 14.49 -11.26
CA GLN A 256 -5.07 14.70 -11.81
C GLN A 256 -4.11 15.22 -10.75
N ALA A 257 -3.11 14.41 -10.42
CA ALA A 257 -2.03 14.71 -9.49
C ALA A 257 -2.52 15.16 -8.10
N GLU A 258 -3.63 14.61 -7.61
CA GLU A 258 -4.15 14.89 -6.27
C GLU A 258 -3.76 13.77 -5.30
N TYR A 259 -2.98 14.11 -4.27
CA TYR A 259 -2.72 13.18 -3.18
C TYR A 259 -3.96 13.04 -2.29
N THR A 260 -4.26 11.81 -1.92
CA THR A 260 -5.32 11.52 -0.95
C THR A 260 -4.92 11.93 0.47
N ILE A 261 -5.85 11.79 1.41
CA ILE A 261 -5.62 12.10 2.83
C ILE A 261 -5.46 10.78 3.59
N CYS A 262 -4.64 9.86 3.07
CA CYS A 262 -4.42 8.55 3.68
C CYS A 262 -2.96 8.09 3.51
N TYR A 263 -2.61 7.02 4.22
CA TYR A 263 -1.39 6.27 3.99
C TYR A 263 -1.71 4.81 3.66
N MET A 264 -0.88 4.25 2.78
CA MET A 264 -0.81 2.83 2.47
C MET A 264 0.57 2.35 2.88
N GLU A 265 0.61 1.26 3.63
CA GLU A 265 1.84 0.58 4.02
C GLU A 265 1.81 -0.85 3.51
N ASN A 266 2.98 -1.33 3.07
CA ASN A 266 3.18 -2.68 2.59
C ASN A 266 4.47 -3.24 3.17
N GLU A 267 4.45 -4.51 3.57
CA GLU A 267 5.64 -5.29 3.82
C GLU A 267 5.65 -6.47 2.84
N TYR A 268 6.65 -6.50 1.98
CA TYR A 268 6.89 -7.58 1.02
C TYR A 268 8.00 -8.46 1.56
N SER A 269 7.74 -9.77 1.70
CA SER A 269 8.74 -10.74 2.13
C SER A 269 8.70 -11.98 1.26
N ILE A 270 9.87 -12.61 1.06
CA ILE A 270 9.97 -13.88 0.35
C ILE A 270 10.21 -14.99 1.37
N GLU A 271 9.27 -15.93 1.45
CA GLU A 271 9.47 -17.20 2.12
C GLU A 271 9.95 -18.25 1.10
N LYS A 272 10.27 -19.47 1.57
CA LYS A 272 10.89 -20.50 0.72
C LYS A 272 10.09 -20.81 -0.56
N GLU A 273 8.77 -20.89 -0.46
CA GLU A 273 7.89 -21.32 -1.57
C GLU A 273 6.84 -20.28 -1.97
N CYS A 274 6.75 -19.15 -1.27
CA CYS A 274 5.74 -18.12 -1.50
C CYS A 274 6.26 -16.70 -1.22
N ILE A 275 5.46 -15.72 -1.59
CA ILE A 275 5.67 -14.31 -1.29
C ILE A 275 4.56 -13.90 -0.35
N LYS A 276 4.91 -13.32 0.79
CA LYS A 276 3.94 -12.82 1.77
C LYS A 276 3.89 -11.30 1.69
N VAL A 277 2.68 -10.77 1.63
CA VAL A 277 2.45 -9.32 1.63
C VAL A 277 1.52 -8.96 2.78
N SER A 278 2.04 -8.15 3.70
CA SER A 278 1.24 -7.54 4.77
C SER A 278 0.90 -6.11 4.35
N ASN A 279 -0.35 -5.70 4.54
CA ASN A 279 -0.84 -4.39 4.12
C ASN A 279 -1.51 -3.70 5.29
N ARG A 280 -1.33 -2.38 5.36
CA ARG A 280 -2.03 -1.52 6.30
C ARG A 280 -2.49 -0.26 5.59
N PHE A 281 -3.70 0.16 5.91
CA PHE A 281 -4.27 1.39 5.40
C PHE A 281 -4.83 2.23 6.53
N VAL A 282 -4.60 3.55 6.47
CA VAL A 282 -5.20 4.51 7.39
C VAL A 282 -5.63 5.76 6.64
N ASP A 283 -6.90 6.12 6.76
CA ASP A 283 -7.47 7.34 6.18
C ASP A 283 -7.65 8.43 7.25
N PHE A 284 -7.26 9.66 6.92
CA PHE A 284 -7.35 10.84 7.80
C PHE A 284 -8.36 11.86 7.28
N SER A 285 -9.17 11.52 6.27
CA SER A 285 -9.99 12.49 5.53
C SER A 285 -11.19 13.01 6.35
N GLY A 286 -11.66 12.21 7.31
CA GLY A 286 -12.92 12.45 8.01
C GLY A 286 -14.16 12.23 7.14
N TYR A 287 -14.00 11.66 5.94
CA TYR A 287 -15.12 11.37 5.05
C TYR A 287 -16.00 10.27 5.62
N LYS A 288 -17.31 10.45 5.48
CA LYS A 288 -18.30 9.41 5.80
C LYS A 288 -18.53 8.57 4.55
N ALA A 289 -18.14 7.30 4.61
CA ALA A 289 -18.37 6.35 3.53
C ALA A 289 -19.60 5.48 3.82
N LYS A 290 -20.04 4.73 2.82
CA LYS A 290 -20.93 3.58 3.00
C LYS A 290 -20.12 2.31 2.71
N PRO A 291 -20.56 1.14 3.18
CA PRO A 291 -19.94 -0.12 2.78
C PRO A 291 -19.84 -0.24 1.25
N ARG A 292 -18.64 -0.63 0.79
CA ARG A 292 -18.34 -0.91 -0.62
C ARG A 292 -17.44 -2.14 -0.70
N HIS A 293 -17.34 -2.72 -1.89
CA HIS A 293 -16.31 -3.72 -2.16
C HIS A 293 -14.93 -3.05 -2.15
N GLN A 294 -14.01 -3.60 -1.37
CA GLN A 294 -12.62 -3.16 -1.24
C GLN A 294 -11.71 -4.28 -1.75
N GLU A 295 -10.63 -3.92 -2.46
CA GLU A 295 -9.73 -4.88 -3.10
C GLU A 295 -8.60 -5.32 -2.16
N MET A 296 -8.40 -6.63 -2.03
CA MET A 296 -7.46 -7.26 -1.08
C MET A 296 -6.44 -8.21 -1.78
N PRO A 297 -5.62 -7.78 -2.76
CA PRO A 297 -5.45 -6.48 -3.42
C PRO A 297 -6.08 -6.45 -4.83
N ALA A 298 -5.83 -5.38 -5.59
CA ALA A 298 -5.89 -5.45 -7.06
C ALA A 298 -4.73 -6.35 -7.55
N PHE A 299 -5.00 -7.33 -8.41
CA PHE A 299 -4.00 -8.29 -8.87
C PHE A 299 -4.00 -8.42 -10.40
N TYR A 300 -3.10 -7.69 -11.05
CA TYR A 300 -2.97 -7.66 -12.51
C TYR A 300 -1.78 -8.52 -12.97
N VAL A 301 -2.05 -9.47 -13.86
CA VAL A 301 -1.05 -10.38 -14.46
C VAL A 301 -1.04 -10.27 -15.98
N ILE A 302 0.00 -10.81 -16.60
CA ILE A 302 0.10 -10.88 -18.07
C ILE A 302 -1.11 -11.63 -18.65
N SER A 303 -1.64 -11.15 -19.78
CA SER A 303 -2.84 -11.74 -20.40
C SER A 303 -2.60 -13.12 -21.00
N TYR A 304 -1.32 -13.55 -21.13
CA TYR A 304 -0.96 -14.92 -21.47
C TYR A 304 -1.55 -15.96 -20.50
N LEU A 305 -1.70 -15.60 -19.22
CA LEU A 305 -2.37 -16.42 -18.22
C LEU A 305 -3.87 -16.14 -18.30
N ASP A 306 -4.58 -16.90 -19.15
CA ASP A 306 -5.93 -16.58 -19.62
C ASP A 306 -7.03 -17.49 -19.04
N THR A 307 -6.67 -18.41 -18.16
CA THR A 307 -7.62 -19.31 -17.49
C THR A 307 -7.69 -18.96 -16.02
N PHE A 308 -8.87 -18.52 -15.56
CA PHE A 308 -9.11 -18.22 -14.15
C PHE A 308 -9.49 -19.48 -13.39
N VAL A 309 -8.80 -19.73 -12.28
CA VAL A 309 -8.95 -20.92 -11.44
C VAL A 309 -9.26 -20.50 -10.02
N PHE A 310 -10.25 -21.14 -9.40
CA PHE A 310 -10.59 -20.92 -8.00
C PHE A 310 -11.31 -22.14 -7.42
N TYR A 311 -11.40 -22.18 -6.09
CA TYR A 311 -12.20 -23.18 -5.41
C TYR A 311 -13.51 -22.56 -4.86
N ASN A 312 -14.62 -23.26 -5.07
CA ASN A 312 -15.92 -22.90 -4.48
C ASN A 312 -16.79 -24.13 -4.20
N GLY A 313 -16.16 -25.27 -3.92
CA GLY A 313 -16.81 -26.52 -3.52
C GLY A 313 -17.31 -26.48 -2.08
N ASN A 314 -17.71 -27.64 -1.55
CA ASN A 314 -18.24 -27.76 -0.18
C ASN A 314 -17.24 -28.39 0.81
N ASN A 315 -16.12 -28.93 0.32
CA ASN A 315 -15.12 -29.66 1.10
C ASN A 315 -13.74 -28.97 0.98
N PRO A 316 -13.56 -27.75 1.53
CA PRO A 316 -12.31 -27.01 1.41
C PRO A 316 -11.12 -27.82 1.93
N TRP A 317 -9.97 -27.71 1.25
CA TRP A 317 -8.70 -28.35 1.61
C TRP A 317 -8.72 -29.88 1.60
N THR A 318 -9.66 -30.50 0.88
CA THR A 318 -9.75 -31.97 0.70
C THR A 318 -9.34 -32.44 -0.70
N ASN A 319 -8.77 -31.54 -1.52
CA ASN A 319 -8.53 -31.73 -2.96
C ASN A 319 -9.81 -31.94 -3.79
N ASP A 320 -10.95 -31.44 -3.32
CA ASP A 320 -12.20 -31.38 -4.09
C ASP A 320 -12.02 -30.55 -5.38
N ALA A 321 -12.88 -30.76 -6.38
CA ALA A 321 -12.72 -30.24 -7.72
C ALA A 321 -12.65 -28.70 -7.78
N LEU A 322 -11.73 -28.20 -8.61
CA LEU A 322 -11.56 -26.77 -8.86
C LEU A 322 -12.46 -26.29 -10.00
N ALA A 323 -12.81 -25.01 -9.97
CA ALA A 323 -13.52 -24.35 -11.06
C ALA A 323 -12.53 -23.66 -12.00
N TYR A 324 -12.73 -23.84 -13.31
CA TYR A 324 -11.96 -23.19 -14.36
C TYR A 324 -12.89 -22.29 -15.20
N LYS A 325 -12.44 -21.08 -15.51
CA LYS A 325 -13.14 -20.12 -16.34
C LYS A 325 -12.20 -19.59 -17.43
N GLU A 326 -12.46 -20.03 -18.65
CA GLU A 326 -11.80 -19.55 -19.86
C GLU A 326 -12.61 -18.40 -20.48
N ASN A 327 -11.95 -17.59 -21.30
CA ASN A 327 -12.59 -16.51 -22.08
C ASN A 327 -13.41 -15.52 -21.22
N LEU A 328 -12.98 -15.26 -19.98
CA LEU A 328 -13.70 -14.43 -19.03
C LEU A 328 -13.64 -12.94 -19.42
N PRO A 329 -14.75 -12.31 -19.87
CA PRO A 329 -14.72 -10.92 -20.29
C PRO A 329 -14.43 -9.99 -19.12
N PHE A 330 -13.81 -8.84 -19.39
CA PHE A 330 -13.48 -7.86 -18.36
C PHE A 330 -14.70 -7.46 -17.52
N TRP A 331 -14.48 -7.16 -16.24
CA TRP A 331 -15.53 -6.96 -15.25
C TRP A 331 -16.41 -5.74 -15.50
N ALA A 332 -15.96 -4.77 -16.30
CA ALA A 332 -16.72 -3.57 -16.61
C ALA A 332 -18.05 -3.96 -17.30
N ASN A 333 -19.17 -3.73 -16.60
CA ASN A 333 -20.53 -4.12 -17.02
C ASN A 333 -20.76 -5.64 -17.17
N ASN A 334 -19.91 -6.48 -16.58
CA ASN A 334 -20.05 -7.94 -16.60
C ASN A 334 -20.40 -8.47 -15.20
N LYS A 335 -21.65 -8.92 -15.02
CA LYS A 335 -22.08 -9.52 -13.74
C LYS A 335 -21.48 -10.90 -13.50
N ASP A 336 -21.09 -11.61 -14.56
CA ASP A 336 -20.51 -12.95 -14.48
C ASP A 336 -19.02 -12.92 -14.08
N ALA A 337 -18.45 -11.72 -13.93
CA ALA A 337 -17.11 -11.50 -13.39
C ALA A 337 -17.06 -11.59 -11.85
N TYR A 338 -18.21 -11.66 -11.16
CA TYR A 338 -18.32 -11.67 -9.70
C TYR A 338 -18.59 -13.09 -9.17
N PHE A 339 -17.57 -13.74 -8.63
CA PHE A 339 -17.66 -15.09 -8.09
C PHE A 339 -17.81 -15.02 -6.57
N ARG A 340 -19.05 -15.16 -6.07
CA ARG A 340 -19.32 -15.21 -4.63
C ARG A 340 -18.75 -16.49 -4.02
N VAL A 341 -17.93 -16.32 -2.98
CA VAL A 341 -17.45 -17.41 -2.15
C VAL A 341 -18.61 -17.97 -1.32
N LYS A 342 -18.75 -19.29 -1.26
CA LYS A 342 -19.75 -19.93 -0.40
C LYS A 342 -19.47 -19.63 1.07
N GLU A 343 -20.54 -19.39 1.83
CA GLU A 343 -20.44 -19.17 3.27
C GLU A 343 -19.69 -20.33 3.95
N GLY A 344 -18.72 -20.00 4.80
CA GLY A 344 -17.88 -20.97 5.50
C GLY A 344 -16.79 -21.65 4.66
N ASN A 345 -16.67 -21.33 3.37
CA ASN A 345 -15.55 -21.83 2.56
C ASN A 345 -14.26 -21.10 2.96
N THR A 346 -13.29 -21.86 3.45
CA THR A 346 -11.99 -21.32 3.90
C THR A 346 -10.88 -21.45 2.85
N GLU A 347 -11.15 -22.15 1.75
CA GLU A 347 -10.24 -22.28 0.62
C GLU A 347 -10.53 -21.17 -0.40
N VAL A 348 -10.14 -19.95 -0.04
CA VAL A 348 -10.45 -18.70 -0.76
C VAL A 348 -9.27 -18.16 -1.57
N TRP A 349 -8.56 -19.06 -2.25
CA TRP A 349 -7.51 -18.68 -3.20
C TRP A 349 -8.03 -18.65 -4.63
N CYS A 350 -7.31 -17.95 -5.49
CA CYS A 350 -7.54 -17.93 -6.93
C CYS A 350 -6.24 -17.80 -7.71
N ALA A 351 -6.25 -18.15 -8.98
CA ALA A 351 -5.09 -18.07 -9.86
C ALA A 351 -5.48 -17.76 -11.31
N TRP A 352 -4.51 -17.24 -12.04
CA TRP A 352 -4.52 -17.17 -13.49
C TRP A 352 -3.44 -18.10 -14.03
N VAL A 353 -3.82 -19.00 -14.94
CA VAL A 353 -2.92 -20.01 -15.49
C VAL A 353 -2.99 -20.08 -17.02
N ASP A 354 -1.93 -20.62 -17.61
CA ASP A 354 -1.86 -20.98 -19.01
C ASP A 354 -2.59 -22.31 -19.32
N LYS A 355 -2.55 -22.71 -20.59
CA LYS A 355 -3.11 -23.97 -21.10
C LYS A 355 -2.54 -25.24 -20.45
N ASP A 356 -1.36 -25.15 -19.85
CA ASP A 356 -0.70 -26.27 -19.19
C ASP A 356 -0.95 -26.22 -17.67
N HIS A 357 -1.82 -25.33 -17.18
CA HIS A 357 -2.14 -25.10 -15.77
C HIS A 357 -0.96 -24.57 -14.94
N TYR A 358 -0.01 -23.89 -15.58
CA TYR A 358 1.04 -23.14 -14.91
C TYR A 358 0.67 -21.66 -14.84
N GLY A 359 0.95 -20.99 -13.71
CA GLY A 359 0.71 -19.56 -13.62
C GLY A 359 1.01 -19.00 -12.25
N ILE A 360 0.21 -18.03 -11.83
CA ILE A 360 0.36 -17.31 -10.57
C ILE A 360 -1.00 -17.08 -9.94
N GLY A 361 -1.05 -17.14 -8.62
CA GLY A 361 -2.27 -16.92 -7.85
C GLY A 361 -2.00 -16.33 -6.49
N LEU A 362 -3.08 -16.03 -5.80
CA LEU A 362 -3.05 -15.53 -4.44
C LEU A 362 -4.10 -16.18 -3.54
N TYR A 363 -3.76 -16.23 -2.26
CA TYR A 363 -4.68 -16.50 -1.17
C TYR A 363 -4.80 -15.26 -0.29
N ALA A 364 -6.03 -14.77 -0.13
CA ALA A 364 -6.36 -13.66 0.76
C ALA A 364 -7.53 -14.10 1.66
N ALA A 365 -7.26 -14.18 2.97
CA ALA A 365 -8.27 -14.58 3.95
C ALA A 365 -9.47 -13.62 3.95
N ASP A 366 -10.61 -14.12 4.44
CA ASP A 366 -11.89 -13.39 4.55
C ASP A 366 -12.47 -12.86 3.23
N THR A 367 -11.98 -13.34 2.09
CA THR A 367 -12.52 -12.98 0.78
C THR A 367 -13.98 -13.43 0.63
N GLU A 368 -14.86 -12.50 0.27
CA GLU A 368 -16.29 -12.75 0.06
C GLU A 368 -16.62 -12.97 -1.42
N ILE A 369 -15.91 -12.26 -2.30
CA ILE A 369 -16.13 -12.27 -3.75
C ILE A 369 -14.77 -12.24 -4.43
N LEU A 370 -14.59 -13.04 -5.47
CA LEU A 370 -13.50 -12.88 -6.41
C LEU A 370 -14.05 -12.11 -7.62
N LEU A 371 -13.51 -10.92 -7.90
CA LEU A 371 -13.83 -10.14 -9.09
C LEU A 371 -12.75 -10.38 -10.13
N ALA A 372 -13.05 -11.05 -11.24
CA ALA A 372 -12.03 -11.44 -12.22
C ALA A 372 -12.46 -11.18 -13.67
N GLY A 373 -11.50 -10.90 -14.55
CA GLY A 373 -11.74 -10.79 -15.98
C GLY A 373 -10.51 -10.39 -16.78
N ILE A 374 -10.58 -10.59 -18.09
CA ILE A 374 -9.46 -10.30 -19.01
C ILE A 374 -9.78 -9.05 -19.82
N TYR A 375 -8.89 -8.07 -19.77
CA TYR A 375 -8.92 -6.89 -20.62
C TYR A 375 -8.06 -7.14 -21.87
N MET A 376 -8.62 -6.91 -23.06
CA MET A 376 -7.97 -7.14 -24.35
C MET A 376 -7.29 -8.51 -24.45
N ALA A 377 -8.07 -9.59 -24.51
CA ALA A 377 -7.61 -10.99 -24.45
C ALA A 377 -6.70 -11.45 -25.64
N ASP A 378 -5.52 -10.84 -25.78
CA ASP A 378 -4.54 -11.08 -26.85
C ASP A 378 -3.44 -12.09 -26.47
N ARG A 379 -3.47 -12.60 -25.23
CA ARG A 379 -2.50 -13.56 -24.67
C ARG A 379 -1.05 -13.07 -24.71
N SER A 380 -0.83 -11.77 -24.59
CA SER A 380 0.51 -11.20 -24.50
C SER A 380 1.28 -11.68 -23.28
N LYS A 381 2.54 -12.05 -23.51
CA LYS A 381 3.53 -12.37 -22.47
C LYS A 381 4.27 -11.13 -21.95
N SER A 382 4.08 -9.98 -22.59
CA SER A 382 4.76 -8.75 -22.19
C SER A 382 4.09 -8.13 -20.97
N SER A 383 4.87 -7.87 -19.93
CA SER A 383 4.40 -7.14 -18.75
C SER A 383 4.00 -5.69 -19.03
N TYR A 384 4.34 -5.15 -20.20
CA TYR A 384 3.98 -3.79 -20.63
C TYR A 384 2.78 -3.77 -21.56
N ALA A 385 2.19 -4.92 -21.89
CA ALA A 385 1.07 -4.98 -22.81
C ALA A 385 -0.17 -4.29 -22.23
N PRO A 386 -1.00 -3.64 -23.09
CA PRO A 386 -2.25 -3.05 -22.62
C PRO A 386 -3.25 -4.12 -22.18
N SER A 387 -3.06 -5.35 -22.61
CA SER A 387 -3.84 -6.50 -22.19
C SER A 387 -3.40 -7.04 -20.83
N THR A 388 -4.37 -7.52 -20.06
CA THR A 388 -4.11 -8.07 -18.73
C THR A 388 -5.22 -9.01 -18.28
N SER A 389 -4.85 -10.04 -17.53
CA SER A 389 -5.79 -10.80 -16.72
C SER A 389 -5.80 -10.21 -15.32
N TYR A 390 -6.98 -9.85 -14.83
CA TYR A 390 -7.16 -9.18 -13.55
C TYR A 390 -7.98 -10.05 -12.61
N VAL A 391 -7.59 -10.06 -11.34
CA VAL A 391 -8.47 -10.47 -10.25
C VAL A 391 -8.33 -9.51 -9.07
N ALA A 392 -9.40 -9.32 -8.32
CA ALA A 392 -9.34 -8.78 -6.97
C ALA A 392 -10.18 -9.67 -6.02
N PRO A 393 -9.58 -10.23 -4.97
CA PRO A 393 -10.35 -10.70 -3.82
C PRO A 393 -10.99 -9.50 -3.13
N LEU A 394 -12.30 -9.56 -2.89
CA LEU A 394 -13.08 -8.46 -2.35
C LEU A 394 -13.64 -8.78 -0.97
N ARG A 395 -13.61 -7.76 -0.12
CA ARG A 395 -14.36 -7.70 1.15
C ARG A 395 -15.30 -6.51 1.12
N THR A 396 -16.47 -6.62 1.74
CA THR A 396 -17.46 -5.55 1.76
C THR A 396 -17.46 -4.85 3.11
N PHE A 397 -16.86 -3.67 3.18
CA PHE A 397 -16.85 -2.87 4.40
C PHE A 397 -16.79 -1.37 4.13
N GLU A 398 -17.11 -0.60 5.15
CA GLU A 398 -17.02 0.86 5.12
C GLU A 398 -15.56 1.29 5.31
N LEU A 399 -15.05 2.14 4.40
CA LEU A 399 -13.76 2.77 4.56
C LEU A 399 -13.83 3.87 5.62
N LYS A 400 -13.52 3.52 6.87
CA LYS A 400 -13.61 4.45 8.01
C LYS A 400 -12.36 5.31 8.13
N SER A 401 -12.54 6.62 8.28
CA SER A 401 -11.45 7.50 8.68
C SER A 401 -11.05 7.28 10.14
N PHE A 402 -9.75 7.45 10.43
CA PHE A 402 -9.15 7.37 11.76
C PHE A 402 -9.27 6.00 12.44
N GLU A 403 -9.47 4.95 11.64
CA GLU A 403 -9.50 3.55 12.06
C GLU A 403 -8.63 2.77 11.06
N PRO A 404 -7.37 2.47 11.39
CA PRO A 404 -6.53 1.69 10.50
C PRO A 404 -7.11 0.28 10.34
N PHE A 405 -6.94 -0.31 9.16
CA PHE A 405 -7.20 -1.72 8.95
C PHE A 405 -6.01 -2.38 8.27
N GLU A 406 -5.91 -3.68 8.50
CA GLU A 406 -4.79 -4.50 8.08
C GLU A 406 -5.30 -5.79 7.46
N TYR A 407 -4.57 -6.28 6.46
CA TYR A 407 -4.80 -7.60 5.89
C TYR A 407 -3.50 -8.10 5.26
N SER A 408 -3.40 -9.41 5.09
CA SER A 408 -2.28 -10.04 4.41
C SER A 408 -2.77 -10.97 3.32
N TYR A 409 -1.91 -11.21 2.34
CA TYR A 409 -2.13 -12.22 1.32
C TYR A 409 -0.83 -12.92 0.97
N ILE A 410 -0.96 -14.12 0.42
CA ILE A 410 0.14 -14.95 -0.04
C ILE A 410 0.05 -15.06 -1.55
N ILE A 411 1.17 -14.88 -2.25
CA ILE A 411 1.30 -15.14 -3.68
C ILE A 411 2.14 -16.40 -3.87
N ALA A 412 1.73 -17.26 -4.80
CA ALA A 412 2.54 -18.37 -5.28
C ALA A 412 2.44 -18.46 -6.80
N ALA A 413 3.51 -18.95 -7.43
CA ALA A 413 3.50 -19.35 -8.83
C ALA A 413 3.87 -20.83 -8.95
N GLY A 414 3.43 -21.47 -10.03
CA GLY A 414 3.65 -22.90 -10.28
C GLY A 414 2.46 -23.56 -10.97
N LYS A 415 2.40 -24.89 -10.89
CA LYS A 415 1.19 -25.63 -11.29
C LYS A 415 0.08 -25.41 -10.28
N VAL A 416 -1.17 -25.50 -10.74
CA VAL A 416 -2.38 -25.32 -9.90
C VAL A 416 -2.31 -26.12 -8.58
N ASP A 417 -1.97 -27.40 -8.64
CA ASP A 417 -1.90 -28.25 -7.44
C ASP A 417 -0.77 -27.84 -6.47
N GLU A 418 0.36 -27.37 -7.02
CA GLU A 418 1.48 -26.85 -6.21
C GLU A 418 1.08 -25.57 -5.48
N MET A 419 0.43 -24.63 -6.18
CA MET A 419 -0.07 -23.39 -5.58
C MET A 419 -1.11 -23.69 -4.49
N ARG A 420 -2.08 -24.57 -4.77
CA ARG A 420 -3.10 -25.00 -3.79
C ARG A 420 -2.46 -25.59 -2.54
N ALA A 421 -1.46 -26.46 -2.70
CA ALA A 421 -0.74 -27.05 -1.59
C ALA A 421 0.03 -26.02 -0.75
N ILE A 422 0.66 -25.03 -1.40
CA ILE A 422 1.32 -23.91 -0.72
C ILE A 422 0.29 -23.12 0.10
N PHE A 423 -0.83 -22.71 -0.50
CA PHE A 423 -1.85 -21.94 0.21
C PHE A 423 -2.46 -22.70 1.40
N ASN A 424 -2.65 -24.03 1.28
CA ASN A 424 -3.13 -24.85 2.39
C ASN A 424 -2.20 -24.78 3.61
N LYS A 425 -0.87 -24.79 3.40
CA LYS A 425 0.11 -24.67 4.50
C LYS A 425 -0.05 -23.36 5.28
N HIS A 426 -0.42 -22.27 4.59
CA HIS A 426 -0.56 -20.93 5.19
C HIS A 426 -1.95 -20.64 5.73
N TYR A 427 -2.98 -21.39 5.30
CA TYR A 427 -4.30 -21.31 5.91
C TYR A 427 -4.33 -21.89 7.33
N VAL A 428 -3.54 -22.94 7.59
CA VAL A 428 -3.55 -23.69 8.87
C VAL A 428 -2.72 -23.01 9.97
N THR A 429 -1.90 -22.01 9.62
CA THR A 429 -1.02 -21.26 10.52
C THR A 429 -1.60 -19.89 10.85
#